data_AF-A0A8J3AQX4-F1
#
_entry.id   AF-A0A8J3AQX4-F1
#
_cell.length_a   1.000
_cell.length_b   1.000
_cell.length_c   1.000
_cell.angle_alpha   90.00
_cell.angle_beta   90.00
_cell.angle_gamma   90.00
#
_symmetry.space_group_name_H-M   'P 1'
#
loop_
_entity.id
_entity.type
_entity.pdbx_description
1 polymer ?
#
loop_
_entity_poly.entity_id
_entity_poly.type
_entity_poly.pdbx_seq_one_letter_code
_entity_poly.pdbx_strand_id
1 'polypeptide(L)'
;MEIKNIVSNGFSLNELEKRISSFAFISLRTALKSYFSTYKSSKFFISTVLNGNSMTQIEKDWQYGNEYIEDYSETIIHLQHFFELICKEILREKHELLVLNIDNKHELFYNLLFKEKVSSSDLEGLRTSEFKSTFERMCQLIRIGKLDTKFNFFNEPKNKVALEQLNLLRNRIWHRGTYVLRYEALDLFIGKYLLPLIINVVELPEYKNLENRWKYNTVNSQIDPITEIISECSNANFNIGKIAFLKELGRAAYNNPLDYKFKIFNDEIINRSKRIAEAEVHLEKYSQADRIYSCPVCGVNSLTSYIDSDGDMEEDGTYSSYWTCSWYIKCYCCSFEISSELKNPKDYGYNLPDYWYCL
;
A
#
# COMPACT_ATOMS: atom_id res chain seq x y z
N MET A 1 5.61 29.46 -25.31
CA MET A 1 6.62 28.52 -24.79
C MET A 1 6.47 27.23 -25.58
N GLU A 2 7.50 26.81 -26.33
CA GLU A 2 7.44 25.58 -27.14
C GLU A 2 7.41 24.35 -26.24
N ILE A 3 6.67 23.30 -26.63
CA ILE A 3 6.53 22.05 -25.87
C ILE A 3 7.88 21.46 -25.46
N LYS A 4 8.91 21.54 -26.32
CA LYS A 4 10.26 21.08 -26.01
C LYS A 4 10.85 21.78 -24.79
N ASN A 5 10.70 23.09 -24.69
CA ASN A 5 11.17 23.88 -23.55
C ASN A 5 10.39 23.56 -22.27
N ILE A 6 9.12 23.16 -22.40
CA ILE A 6 8.32 22.71 -21.24
C ILE A 6 8.85 21.37 -20.72
N VAL A 7 9.03 20.39 -21.62
CA VAL A 7 9.47 19.03 -21.26
C VAL A 7 10.91 19.00 -20.74
N SER A 8 11.79 19.89 -21.23
CA SER A 8 13.17 19.99 -20.75
C SER A 8 13.31 20.73 -19.42
N ASN A 9 12.26 21.42 -18.95
CA ASN A 9 12.27 22.14 -17.67
C ASN A 9 11.96 21.19 -16.49
N GLY A 10 12.74 20.12 -16.38
CA GLY A 10 12.70 19.15 -15.28
C GLY A 10 13.98 19.20 -14.45
N PHE A 11 14.05 18.37 -13.41
CA PHE A 11 15.26 18.17 -12.61
C PHE A 11 15.62 16.68 -12.56
N SER A 12 16.91 16.37 -12.52
CA SER A 12 17.37 14.99 -12.38
C SER A 12 17.33 14.57 -10.92
N LEU A 13 16.74 13.40 -10.63
CA LEU A 13 16.76 12.83 -9.28
C LEU A 13 18.19 12.50 -8.81
N ASN A 14 19.09 12.18 -9.75
CA ASN A 14 20.49 11.90 -9.45
C ASN A 14 21.27 13.15 -9.01
N GLU A 15 20.84 14.34 -9.44
CA GLU A 15 21.44 15.63 -9.05
C GLU A 15 20.95 16.13 -7.69
N LEU A 16 19.84 15.57 -7.18
CA LEU A 16 19.28 15.88 -5.86
C LEU A 16 19.92 15.08 -4.72
N GLU A 17 21.21 14.72 -4.89
CA GLU A 17 22.04 13.99 -3.92
C GLU A 17 21.65 14.33 -2.48
N LYS A 18 21.06 13.34 -1.78
CA LYS A 18 20.66 13.26 -0.35
C LYS A 18 19.17 13.11 -0.04
N ARG A 19 18.23 13.43 -0.94
CA ARG A 19 16.78 13.35 -0.58
C ARG A 19 15.95 12.29 -1.30
N ILE A 20 16.35 11.71 -2.42
CA ILE A 20 15.61 10.64 -3.10
C ILE A 20 16.65 9.66 -3.65
N SER A 21 16.89 8.53 -2.98
CA SER A 21 17.92 7.56 -3.40
C SER A 21 17.55 6.80 -4.67
N SER A 22 16.24 6.61 -4.93
CA SER A 22 15.73 6.04 -6.17
C SER A 22 14.22 6.27 -6.29
N PHE A 23 13.74 6.50 -7.52
CA PHE A 23 12.32 6.55 -7.84
C PHE A 23 11.62 5.21 -7.54
N ALA A 24 12.36 4.11 -7.45
CA ALA A 24 11.84 2.80 -7.08
C ALA A 24 11.09 2.87 -5.74
N PHE A 25 11.67 3.49 -4.71
CA PHE A 25 11.05 3.58 -3.38
C PHE A 25 9.88 4.55 -3.32
N ILE A 26 9.84 5.55 -4.19
CA ILE A 26 8.64 6.39 -4.37
C ILE A 26 7.53 5.52 -4.95
N SER A 27 7.82 4.75 -5.99
CA SER A 27 6.87 3.81 -6.59
C SER A 27 6.36 2.80 -5.57
N LEU A 28 7.25 2.18 -4.79
CA LEU A 28 6.86 1.25 -3.72
C LEU A 28 5.93 1.92 -2.69
N ARG A 29 6.27 3.14 -2.23
CA ARG A 29 5.44 3.91 -1.29
C ARG A 29 4.04 4.14 -1.86
N THR A 30 3.95 4.57 -3.11
CA THR A 30 2.66 4.81 -3.79
C THR A 30 1.85 3.52 -3.85
N ALA A 31 2.48 2.42 -4.27
CA ALA A 31 1.80 1.14 -4.40
C ALA A 31 1.25 0.62 -3.06
N LEU A 32 2.03 0.73 -1.99
CA LEU A 32 1.60 0.30 -0.65
C LEU A 32 0.48 1.19 -0.09
N LYS A 33 0.54 2.51 -0.34
CA LYS A 33 -0.55 3.43 0.02
C LYS A 33 -1.85 3.01 -0.64
N SER A 34 -1.83 2.79 -1.95
CA SER A 34 -3.01 2.37 -2.72
C SER A 34 -3.50 0.99 -2.29
N TYR A 35 -2.59 0.03 -2.07
CA TYR A 35 -2.95 -1.30 -1.58
C TYR A 35 -3.73 -1.22 -0.25
N PHE A 36 -3.23 -0.44 0.70
CA PHE A 36 -3.91 -0.23 1.98
C PHE A 36 -5.24 0.53 1.83
N SER A 37 -5.34 1.48 0.91
CA SER A 37 -6.57 2.20 0.61
C SER A 37 -7.69 1.32 0.06
N THR A 38 -7.37 0.16 -0.54
CA THR A 38 -8.40 -0.75 -1.09
C THR A 38 -9.46 -1.16 -0.07
N TYR A 39 -9.13 -1.23 1.24
CA TYR A 39 -10.13 -1.44 2.28
C TYR A 39 -11.13 -0.28 2.34
N LYS A 40 -10.64 0.95 2.45
CA LYS A 40 -11.49 2.14 2.53
C LYS A 40 -12.41 2.24 1.31
N SER A 41 -11.86 1.98 0.13
CA SER A 41 -12.59 1.98 -1.15
C SER A 41 -13.62 0.85 -1.28
N SER A 42 -13.54 -0.15 -0.39
CA SER A 42 -14.43 -1.30 -0.36
C SER A 42 -15.28 -1.41 0.91
N LYS A 43 -15.18 -0.45 1.83
CA LYS A 43 -15.71 -0.59 3.20
C LYS A 43 -17.22 -0.82 3.25
N PHE A 44 -17.96 -0.24 2.30
CA PHE A 44 -19.43 -0.36 2.25
C PHE A 44 -19.92 -1.72 1.75
N PHE A 45 -19.09 -2.49 1.04
CA PHE A 45 -19.45 -3.83 0.57
C PHE A 45 -18.59 -4.94 1.18
N ILE A 46 -17.69 -4.61 2.11
CA ILE A 46 -16.80 -5.60 2.75
C ILE A 46 -17.59 -6.70 3.45
N SER A 47 -18.77 -6.37 4.00
CA SER A 47 -19.71 -7.33 4.58
C SER A 47 -20.15 -8.42 3.59
N THR A 48 -20.34 -8.05 2.33
CA THR A 48 -20.68 -8.99 1.24
C THR A 48 -19.52 -9.93 0.92
N VAL A 49 -18.28 -9.44 1.05
CA VAL A 49 -17.06 -10.26 0.89
C VAL A 49 -16.94 -11.23 2.07
N LEU A 50 -17.17 -10.76 3.30
CA LEU A 50 -16.99 -11.53 4.53
C LEU A 50 -18.08 -12.58 4.77
N ASN A 51 -19.34 -12.25 4.50
CA ASN A 51 -20.49 -13.06 4.95
C ASN A 51 -21.01 -14.04 3.89
N GLY A 52 -20.31 -14.21 2.77
CA GLY A 52 -20.61 -15.27 1.81
C GLY A 52 -22.05 -15.21 1.28
N ASN A 53 -22.56 -14.00 1.01
CA ASN A 53 -23.95 -13.77 0.59
C ASN A 53 -24.36 -14.62 -0.61
N SER A 54 -25.67 -14.86 -0.74
CA SER A 54 -26.35 -15.54 -1.86
C SER A 54 -26.18 -14.88 -3.23
N MET A 55 -25.47 -13.73 -3.28
CA MET A 55 -25.16 -13.01 -4.51
C MET A 55 -24.29 -13.85 -5.44
N THR A 56 -24.65 -13.83 -6.72
CA THR A 56 -23.82 -14.33 -7.81
C THR A 56 -22.51 -13.55 -7.90
N GLN A 57 -21.51 -14.14 -8.56
CA GLN A 57 -20.22 -13.50 -8.71
C GLN A 57 -20.30 -12.17 -9.50
N ILE A 58 -21.19 -12.08 -10.47
CA ILE A 58 -21.38 -10.86 -11.28
C ILE A 58 -21.92 -9.73 -10.39
N GLU A 59 -22.88 -10.04 -9.51
CA GLU A 59 -23.44 -9.05 -8.59
C GLU A 59 -22.41 -8.58 -7.57
N LYS A 60 -21.53 -9.48 -7.09
CA LYS A 60 -20.38 -9.11 -6.24
C LYS A 60 -19.40 -8.22 -7.00
N ASP A 61 -19.14 -8.54 -8.26
CA ASP A 61 -18.21 -7.77 -9.10
C ASP A 61 -18.76 -6.35 -9.41
N TRP A 62 -20.09 -6.15 -9.46
CA TRP A 62 -20.72 -4.83 -9.58
C TRP A 62 -20.63 -3.95 -8.33
N GLN A 63 -20.30 -4.52 -7.17
CA GLN A 63 -20.12 -3.73 -5.94
C GLN A 63 -18.78 -2.97 -5.91
N TYR A 64 -17.81 -3.35 -6.75
CA TYR A 64 -16.54 -2.64 -6.82
C TYR A 64 -16.72 -1.27 -7.48
N GLY A 65 -16.58 -0.21 -6.66
CA GLY A 65 -16.60 1.16 -7.14
C GLY A 65 -15.31 1.58 -7.85
N ASN A 66 -15.37 2.73 -8.51
CA ASN A 66 -14.22 3.32 -9.21
C ASN A 66 -13.00 3.49 -8.29
N GLU A 67 -13.21 3.87 -7.02
CA GLU A 67 -12.13 4.06 -6.03
C GLU A 67 -11.30 2.77 -5.84
N TYR A 68 -11.95 1.59 -5.80
CA TYR A 68 -11.23 0.33 -5.68
C TYR A 68 -10.43 0.03 -6.96
N ILE A 69 -11.00 0.30 -8.13
CA ILE A 69 -10.32 0.08 -9.42
C ILE A 69 -9.09 0.98 -9.55
N GLU A 70 -9.19 2.24 -9.10
CA GLU A 70 -8.08 3.19 -9.04
C GLU A 70 -6.99 2.69 -8.09
N ASP A 71 -7.34 2.37 -6.84
CA ASP A 71 -6.39 1.86 -5.85
C ASP A 71 -5.70 0.55 -6.32
N TYR A 72 -6.46 -0.36 -6.92
CA TYR A 72 -5.93 -1.58 -7.52
C TYR A 72 -4.95 -1.26 -8.65
N SER A 73 -5.32 -0.35 -9.56
CA SER A 73 -4.50 0.01 -10.72
C SER A 73 -3.18 0.62 -10.28
N GLU A 74 -3.23 1.58 -9.36
CA GLU A 74 -2.07 2.21 -8.76
C GLU A 74 -1.18 1.17 -8.06
N THR A 75 -1.76 0.25 -7.30
CA THR A 75 -1.03 -0.84 -6.65
C THR A 75 -0.24 -1.67 -7.65
N ILE A 76 -0.90 -2.18 -8.70
CA ILE A 76 -0.27 -3.10 -9.67
C ILE A 76 0.77 -2.38 -10.52
N ILE A 77 0.45 -1.18 -11.03
CA ILE A 77 1.36 -0.41 -11.88
C ILE A 77 2.62 -0.04 -11.09
N HIS A 78 2.47 0.49 -9.88
CA HIS A 78 3.60 0.96 -9.11
C HIS A 78 4.44 -0.16 -8.48
N LEU A 79 3.85 -1.31 -8.14
CA LEU A 79 4.64 -2.49 -7.74
C LEU A 79 5.45 -3.03 -8.92
N GLN A 80 4.86 -3.12 -10.12
CA GLN A 80 5.60 -3.56 -11.30
C GLN A 80 6.76 -2.61 -11.60
N HIS A 81 6.50 -1.31 -11.57
CA HIS A 81 7.51 -0.29 -11.81
C HIS A 81 8.63 -0.32 -10.75
N PHE A 82 8.29 -0.53 -9.47
CA PHE A 82 9.29 -0.74 -8.41
C PHE A 82 10.24 -1.88 -8.77
N PHE A 83 9.71 -3.08 -9.05
CA PHE A 83 10.55 -4.23 -9.39
C PHE A 83 11.37 -4.03 -10.67
N GLU A 84 10.82 -3.32 -11.66
CA GLU A 84 11.55 -2.97 -12.87
C GLU A 84 12.76 -2.11 -12.59
N LEU A 85 12.61 -1.06 -11.77
CA LEU A 85 13.71 -0.19 -11.40
C LEU A 85 14.76 -0.95 -10.59
N ILE A 86 14.35 -1.78 -9.63
CA ILE A 86 15.28 -2.62 -8.85
C ILE A 86 16.08 -3.57 -9.77
N CYS A 87 15.43 -4.26 -10.71
CA CYS A 87 16.13 -5.13 -11.65
C CYS A 87 17.13 -4.35 -12.51
N LYS A 88 16.76 -3.14 -12.95
CA LYS A 88 17.64 -2.27 -13.73
C LYS A 88 18.83 -1.78 -12.91
N GLU A 89 18.62 -1.37 -11.67
CA GLU A 89 19.69 -0.96 -10.76
C GLU A 89 20.70 -2.09 -10.55
N ILE A 90 20.24 -3.29 -10.22
CA ILE A 90 21.10 -4.48 -10.02
C ILE A 90 21.94 -4.79 -11.27
N LEU A 91 21.36 -4.66 -12.46
CA LEU A 91 22.09 -4.86 -13.72
C LEU A 91 23.08 -3.73 -14.00
N ARG A 92 22.72 -2.47 -13.74
CA ARG A 92 23.61 -1.30 -13.92
C ARG A 92 24.83 -1.36 -13.02
N GLU A 93 24.69 -1.86 -11.79
CA GLU A 93 25.84 -2.10 -10.90
C GLU A 93 26.91 -2.99 -11.54
N LYS A 94 26.52 -3.91 -12.43
CA LYS A 94 27.47 -4.70 -13.22
C LYS A 94 27.93 -3.97 -14.47
N HIS A 95 26.99 -3.48 -15.27
CA HIS A 95 27.31 -2.74 -16.50
C HIS A 95 26.08 -2.04 -17.11
N GLU A 96 26.21 -0.78 -17.54
CA GLU A 96 25.12 -0.02 -18.17
C GLU A 96 24.54 -0.68 -19.43
N LEU A 97 25.39 -1.32 -20.24
CA LEU A 97 24.99 -2.10 -21.42
C LEU A 97 23.98 -3.23 -21.12
N LEU A 98 23.84 -3.67 -19.87
CA LEU A 98 22.87 -4.68 -19.49
C LEU A 98 21.44 -4.13 -19.39
N VAL A 99 21.24 -2.82 -19.48
CA VAL A 99 19.93 -2.16 -19.35
C VAL A 99 19.60 -1.29 -20.56
N LEU A 100 20.60 -0.72 -21.22
CA LEU A 100 20.40 0.20 -22.34
C LEU A 100 20.15 -0.55 -23.65
N ASN A 101 19.20 -0.07 -24.45
CA ASN A 101 19.05 -0.47 -25.85
C ASN A 101 19.88 0.50 -26.70
N ILE A 102 21.06 0.08 -27.13
CA ILE A 102 22.06 0.92 -27.84
C ILE A 102 22.06 0.61 -29.34
N ASP A 103 20.89 0.31 -29.88
CA ASP A 103 20.76 0.01 -31.30
C ASP A 103 21.25 1.21 -32.12
N ASN A 104 22.20 0.97 -33.02
CA ASN A 104 22.77 1.96 -33.95
C ASN A 104 23.59 3.12 -33.32
N LYS A 105 24.00 3.05 -32.04
CA LYS A 105 24.95 4.02 -31.44
C LYS A 105 26.32 3.38 -31.16
N HIS A 106 27.08 3.11 -32.21
CA HIS A 106 28.34 2.34 -32.14
C HIS A 106 29.42 3.00 -31.29
N GLU A 107 29.57 4.32 -31.36
CA GLU A 107 30.54 5.08 -30.56
C GLU A 107 30.20 5.00 -29.07
N LEU A 108 28.92 5.22 -28.71
CA LEU A 108 28.47 5.07 -27.33
C LEU A 108 28.65 3.64 -26.81
N PHE A 109 28.34 2.64 -27.64
CA PHE A 109 28.57 1.23 -27.29
C PHE A 109 30.05 0.96 -27.00
N TYR A 110 30.95 1.45 -27.87
CA TYR A 110 32.39 1.34 -27.68
C TYR A 110 32.83 2.00 -26.37
N ASN A 111 32.41 3.25 -26.14
CA ASN A 111 32.78 4.01 -24.95
C ASN A 111 32.32 3.30 -23.67
N LEU A 112 31.08 2.78 -23.65
CA LEU A 112 30.57 2.03 -22.51
C LEU A 112 31.31 0.71 -22.29
N LEU A 113 31.61 -0.03 -23.36
CA LEU A 113 32.31 -1.32 -23.28
C LEU A 113 33.73 -1.18 -22.71
N PHE A 114 34.43 -0.11 -23.09
CA PHE A 114 35.80 0.17 -22.65
C PHE A 114 35.88 1.11 -21.43
N LYS A 115 34.74 1.43 -20.81
CA LYS A 115 34.63 2.31 -19.64
C LYS A 115 35.23 3.70 -19.87
N GLU A 116 35.14 4.19 -21.10
CA GLU A 116 35.49 5.56 -21.43
C GLU A 116 34.44 6.53 -20.86
N LYS A 117 34.83 7.82 -20.76
CA LYS A 117 33.98 8.83 -20.13
C LYS A 117 32.79 9.14 -21.03
N VAL A 118 31.60 8.74 -20.61
CA VAL A 118 30.32 9.04 -21.29
C VAL A 118 29.63 10.16 -20.52
N SER A 119 29.16 11.20 -21.21
CA SER A 119 28.42 12.29 -20.56
C SER A 119 27.00 11.85 -20.22
N SER A 120 26.38 12.42 -19.18
CA SER A 120 24.97 12.16 -18.85
C SER A 120 24.04 12.50 -20.03
N SER A 121 24.37 13.55 -20.80
CA SER A 121 23.66 13.93 -22.01
C SER A 121 23.70 12.89 -23.13
N ASP A 122 24.75 12.06 -23.22
CA ASP A 122 24.83 10.99 -24.23
C ASP A 122 23.89 9.82 -23.91
N LEU A 123 23.57 9.67 -22.61
CA LEU A 123 22.65 8.67 -22.09
C LEU A 123 21.19 9.13 -22.10
N GLU A 124 20.95 10.45 -22.15
CA GLU A 124 19.61 11.02 -22.24
C GLU A 124 18.89 10.60 -23.54
N GLY A 125 17.63 10.19 -23.40
CA GLY A 125 16.80 9.74 -24.52
C GLY A 125 17.05 8.30 -25.00
N LEU A 126 17.97 7.55 -24.37
CA LEU A 126 18.10 6.12 -24.63
C LEU A 126 16.92 5.34 -24.07
N ARG A 127 16.38 4.43 -24.87
CA ARG A 127 15.38 3.47 -24.39
C ARG A 127 16.07 2.43 -23.52
N THR A 128 15.54 2.21 -22.32
CA THR A 128 15.94 1.06 -21.50
C THR A 128 15.13 -0.18 -21.87
N SER A 129 15.67 -1.36 -21.62
CA SER A 129 14.95 -2.62 -21.78
C SER A 129 13.65 -2.66 -20.96
N GLU A 130 12.62 -3.30 -21.50
CA GLU A 130 11.35 -3.51 -20.82
C GLU A 130 11.50 -4.48 -19.63
N PHE A 131 10.53 -4.50 -18.72
CA PHE A 131 10.59 -5.33 -17.52
C PHE A 131 10.89 -6.80 -17.79
N LYS A 132 10.16 -7.42 -18.73
CA LYS A 132 10.29 -8.85 -19.01
C LYS A 132 11.73 -9.22 -19.41
N SER A 133 12.30 -8.49 -20.38
CA SER A 133 13.66 -8.74 -20.85
C SER A 133 14.72 -8.42 -19.80
N THR A 134 14.51 -7.35 -19.02
CA THR A 134 15.37 -6.98 -17.88
C THR A 134 15.38 -8.10 -16.82
N PHE A 135 14.20 -8.58 -16.43
CA PHE A 135 14.05 -9.60 -15.40
C PHE A 135 14.60 -10.96 -15.85
N GLU A 136 14.33 -11.38 -17.09
CA GLU A 136 14.87 -12.61 -17.67
C GLU A 136 16.40 -12.58 -17.72
N ARG A 137 16.98 -11.46 -18.17
CA ARG A 137 18.44 -11.24 -18.19
C ARG A 137 19.04 -11.33 -16.80
N MET A 138 18.44 -10.66 -15.81
CA MET A 138 18.88 -10.72 -14.41
C MET A 138 18.85 -12.16 -13.89
N CYS A 139 17.73 -12.88 -14.08
CA CYS A 139 17.60 -14.27 -13.66
C CYS A 139 18.67 -15.17 -14.27
N GLN A 140 18.96 -15.01 -15.56
CA GLN A 140 20.01 -15.77 -16.26
C GLN A 140 21.39 -15.49 -15.66
N LEU A 141 21.75 -14.22 -15.45
CA LEU A 141 23.04 -13.83 -14.89
C LEU A 141 23.24 -14.31 -13.45
N ILE A 142 22.18 -14.37 -12.64
CA ILE A 142 22.21 -15.00 -11.32
C ILE A 142 22.50 -16.51 -11.47
N ARG A 143 21.80 -17.21 -12.35
CA ARG A 143 21.98 -18.67 -12.55
C ARG A 143 23.39 -19.06 -12.96
N ILE A 144 24.02 -18.25 -13.80
CA ILE A 144 25.41 -18.51 -14.27
C ILE A 144 26.48 -17.90 -13.34
N GLY A 145 26.11 -17.42 -12.15
CA GLY A 145 27.04 -16.92 -11.14
C GLY A 145 27.74 -15.60 -11.51
N LYS A 146 27.15 -14.79 -12.39
CA LYS A 146 27.68 -13.46 -12.77
C LYS A 146 27.10 -12.33 -11.91
N LEU A 147 25.98 -12.58 -11.23
CA LEU A 147 25.43 -11.71 -10.19
C LEU A 147 25.66 -12.33 -8.81
N ASP A 148 25.66 -11.47 -7.78
CA ASP A 148 25.86 -11.88 -6.40
C ASP A 148 24.74 -12.82 -5.93
N THR A 149 25.11 -13.82 -5.14
CA THR A 149 24.20 -14.80 -4.54
C THR A 149 23.11 -14.18 -3.66
N LYS A 150 23.30 -12.97 -3.13
CA LYS A 150 22.26 -12.25 -2.37
C LYS A 150 20.98 -12.01 -3.18
N PHE A 151 21.07 -12.04 -4.52
CA PHE A 151 19.91 -11.89 -5.41
C PHE A 151 19.22 -13.23 -5.76
N ASN A 152 19.67 -14.36 -5.20
CA ASN A 152 19.14 -15.69 -5.54
C ASN A 152 17.63 -15.83 -5.30
N PHE A 153 17.07 -15.06 -4.36
CA PHE A 153 15.63 -15.09 -4.09
C PHE A 153 14.78 -14.73 -5.33
N PHE A 154 15.28 -13.95 -6.29
CA PHE A 154 14.56 -13.66 -7.54
C PHE A 154 14.37 -14.90 -8.42
N ASN A 155 15.26 -15.90 -8.31
CA ASN A 155 15.19 -17.15 -9.06
C ASN A 155 14.34 -18.23 -8.39
N GLU A 156 13.86 -18.01 -7.17
CA GLU A 156 12.91 -18.93 -6.54
C GLU A 156 11.65 -19.06 -7.40
N PRO A 157 11.15 -20.29 -7.68
CA PRO A 157 10.01 -20.50 -8.57
C PRO A 157 8.79 -19.64 -8.21
N LYS A 158 8.47 -19.53 -6.91
CA LYS A 158 7.35 -18.71 -6.43
C LYS A 158 7.51 -17.22 -6.76
N ASN A 159 8.71 -16.66 -6.59
CA ASN A 159 8.98 -15.23 -6.78
C ASN A 159 9.01 -14.90 -8.27
N LYS A 160 9.60 -15.79 -9.07
CA LYS A 160 9.60 -15.66 -10.53
C LYS A 160 8.20 -15.64 -11.11
N VAL A 161 7.35 -16.59 -10.71
CA VAL A 161 5.96 -16.66 -11.15
C VAL A 161 5.19 -15.42 -10.67
N ALA A 162 5.39 -14.97 -9.44
CA ALA A 162 4.73 -13.76 -8.92
C ALA A 162 5.05 -12.51 -9.76
N LEU A 163 6.33 -12.31 -10.11
CA LEU A 163 6.77 -11.18 -10.95
C LEU A 163 6.28 -11.28 -12.40
N GLU A 164 6.23 -12.50 -12.96
CA GLU A 164 5.64 -12.73 -14.28
C GLU A 164 4.13 -12.40 -14.28
N GLN A 165 3.39 -12.81 -13.26
CA GLN A 165 1.98 -12.48 -13.10
C GLN A 165 1.76 -10.99 -12.85
N LEU A 166 2.61 -10.33 -12.06
CA LEU A 166 2.55 -8.89 -11.84
C LEU A 166 2.68 -8.12 -13.15
N ASN A 167 3.62 -8.51 -14.01
CA ASN A 167 3.78 -7.92 -15.35
C ASN A 167 2.56 -8.18 -16.25
N LEU A 168 1.98 -9.38 -16.20
CA LEU A 168 0.76 -9.70 -16.93
C LEU A 168 -0.43 -8.84 -16.47
N LEU A 169 -0.62 -8.67 -15.16
CA LEU A 169 -1.67 -7.82 -14.59
C LEU A 169 -1.46 -6.36 -15.00
N ARG A 170 -0.24 -5.82 -14.88
CA ARG A 170 0.07 -4.47 -15.34
C ARG A 170 -0.27 -4.30 -16.81
N ASN A 171 0.10 -5.25 -17.67
CA ASN A 171 -0.19 -5.16 -19.09
C ASN A 171 -1.68 -5.23 -19.40
N ARG A 172 -2.47 -6.02 -18.65
CA ARG A 172 -3.92 -6.06 -18.80
C ARG A 172 -4.58 -4.74 -18.40
N ILE A 173 -4.11 -4.10 -17.32
CA ILE A 173 -4.63 -2.80 -16.87
C ILE A 173 -4.22 -1.71 -17.86
N TRP A 174 -2.92 -1.55 -18.09
CA TRP A 174 -2.36 -0.45 -18.86
C TRP A 174 -2.72 -0.48 -20.34
N HIS A 175 -2.72 -1.65 -20.97
CA HIS A 175 -2.97 -1.74 -22.42
C HIS A 175 -4.41 -2.07 -22.79
N ARG A 176 -5.17 -2.70 -21.89
CA ARG A 176 -6.53 -3.15 -22.20
C ARG A 176 -7.60 -2.56 -21.28
N GLY A 177 -7.25 -2.12 -20.06
CA GLY A 177 -8.20 -1.59 -19.09
C GLY A 177 -9.29 -2.59 -18.68
N THR A 178 -9.07 -3.90 -18.85
CA THR A 178 -10.16 -4.89 -18.85
C THR A 178 -10.14 -5.89 -17.69
N TYR A 179 -9.18 -5.80 -16.76
CA TYR A 179 -9.05 -6.82 -15.72
C TYR A 179 -8.61 -6.25 -14.38
N VAL A 180 -9.42 -6.51 -13.37
CA VAL A 180 -9.20 -6.14 -11.97
C VAL A 180 -9.31 -7.39 -11.11
N LEU A 181 -8.38 -7.56 -10.17
CA LEU A 181 -8.49 -8.64 -9.18
C LEU A 181 -9.54 -8.28 -8.14
N ARG A 182 -10.34 -9.27 -7.75
CA ARG A 182 -11.24 -9.17 -6.60
C ARG A 182 -10.43 -8.98 -5.32
N TYR A 183 -11.07 -8.41 -4.30
CA TYR A 183 -10.47 -8.02 -3.03
C TYR A 183 -9.58 -9.10 -2.41
N GLU A 184 -10.13 -10.30 -2.24
CA GLU A 184 -9.44 -11.44 -1.63
C GLU A 184 -8.25 -11.93 -2.48
N ALA A 185 -8.44 -11.95 -3.80
CA ALA A 185 -7.40 -12.37 -4.74
C ALA A 185 -6.25 -11.35 -4.78
N LEU A 186 -6.55 -10.06 -4.67
CA LEU A 186 -5.55 -9.01 -4.52
C LEU A 186 -4.79 -9.18 -3.20
N ASP A 187 -5.49 -9.36 -2.08
CA ASP A 187 -4.86 -9.54 -0.77
C ASP A 187 -3.93 -10.75 -0.73
N LEU A 188 -4.35 -11.88 -1.30
CA LEU A 188 -3.49 -13.05 -1.45
C LEU A 188 -2.29 -12.78 -2.36
N PHE A 189 -2.52 -12.13 -3.51
CA PHE A 189 -1.43 -11.86 -4.46
C PHE A 189 -0.37 -10.95 -3.83
N ILE A 190 -0.80 -9.86 -3.19
CA ILE A 190 0.10 -8.90 -2.54
C ILE A 190 0.70 -9.50 -1.26
N GLY A 191 -0.13 -9.93 -0.32
CA GLY A 191 0.28 -10.37 1.01
C GLY A 191 1.12 -11.64 1.03
N LYS A 192 0.76 -12.64 0.21
CA LYS A 192 1.45 -13.94 0.18
C LYS A 192 2.70 -13.95 -0.70
N TYR A 193 2.69 -13.21 -1.81
CA TYR A 193 3.74 -13.31 -2.83
C TYR A 193 4.59 -12.05 -2.98
N LEU A 194 3.98 -10.86 -3.03
CA LEU A 194 4.74 -9.63 -3.32
C LEU A 194 5.34 -8.99 -2.07
N LEU A 195 4.63 -8.91 -0.95
CA LEU A 195 5.17 -8.32 0.28
C LEU A 195 6.41 -9.07 0.79
N PRO A 196 6.45 -10.42 0.86
CA PRO A 196 7.67 -11.13 1.27
C PRO A 196 8.85 -10.85 0.31
N LEU A 197 8.56 -10.74 -1.00
CA LEU A 197 9.57 -10.42 -1.99
C LEU A 197 10.08 -8.97 -1.86
N ILE A 198 9.21 -8.02 -1.53
CA ILE A 198 9.58 -6.65 -1.21
C ILE A 198 10.50 -6.62 0.01
N ILE A 199 10.19 -7.38 1.07
CA ILE A 199 11.03 -7.49 2.26
C ILE A 199 12.43 -8.00 1.88
N ASN A 200 12.53 -9.08 1.09
CA ASN A 200 13.83 -9.57 0.61
C ASN A 200 14.63 -8.52 -0.17
N VAL A 201 13.96 -7.65 -0.94
CA VAL A 201 14.62 -6.55 -1.65
C VAL A 201 15.11 -5.49 -0.68
N VAL A 202 14.24 -4.94 0.18
CA VAL A 202 14.59 -3.80 1.04
C VAL A 202 15.59 -4.16 2.15
N GLU A 203 15.72 -5.45 2.48
CA GLU A 203 16.72 -5.97 3.40
C GLU A 203 18.12 -6.12 2.78
N LEU A 204 18.27 -5.95 1.46
CA LEU A 204 19.59 -5.92 0.82
C LEU A 204 20.46 -4.80 1.43
N PRO A 205 21.77 -5.02 1.59
CA PRO A 205 22.67 -4.05 2.22
C PRO A 205 22.61 -2.64 1.64
N GLU A 206 22.40 -2.54 0.32
CA GLU A 206 22.30 -1.28 -0.43
C GLU A 206 21.06 -0.45 -0.06
N TYR A 207 20.01 -1.10 0.42
CA TYR A 207 18.69 -0.49 0.63
C TYR A 207 18.30 -0.35 2.11
N LYS A 208 19.10 -0.91 3.03
CA LYS A 208 18.82 -0.95 4.47
C LYS A 208 18.49 0.41 5.10
N ASN A 209 19.07 1.50 4.60
CA ASN A 209 18.86 2.86 5.14
C ASN A 209 17.69 3.61 4.48
N LEU A 210 16.87 2.94 3.66
CA LEU A 210 15.81 3.56 2.87
C LEU A 210 14.40 3.31 3.44
N GLU A 211 14.28 2.70 4.62
CA GLU A 211 12.99 2.36 5.24
C GLU A 211 12.02 3.55 5.30
N ASN A 212 12.51 4.72 5.73
CA ASN A 212 11.70 5.93 5.83
C ASN A 212 11.22 6.50 4.48
N ARG A 213 11.71 5.98 3.35
CA ARG A 213 11.29 6.39 2.00
C ARG A 213 10.04 5.66 1.57
N TRP A 214 9.88 4.41 1.97
CA TRP A 214 8.79 3.56 1.50
C TRP A 214 7.82 3.17 2.60
N LYS A 215 8.28 2.92 3.81
CA LYS A 215 7.44 2.51 4.95
C LYS A 215 6.83 3.73 5.64
N TYR A 216 5.66 3.51 6.25
CA TYR A 216 5.05 4.46 7.18
C TYR A 216 5.83 4.48 8.49
N ASN A 217 5.61 5.50 9.32
CA ASN A 217 6.19 5.57 10.66
C ASN A 217 5.51 4.54 11.59
N THR A 218 6.23 4.07 12.61
CA THR A 218 5.68 3.14 13.61
C THR A 218 4.36 3.66 14.19
N VAL A 219 3.36 2.78 14.21
CA VAL A 219 2.04 3.06 14.78
C VAL A 219 2.06 2.92 16.30
N ASN A 220 1.16 3.62 16.98
CA ASN A 220 1.07 3.61 18.44
C ASN A 220 0.82 2.22 19.05
N SER A 221 0.06 1.37 18.36
CA SER A 221 -0.23 -0.01 18.78
C SER A 221 0.95 -0.97 18.61
N GLN A 222 2.06 -0.53 17.98
CA GLN A 222 3.23 -1.36 17.64
C GLN A 222 2.94 -2.54 16.70
N ILE A 223 1.74 -2.62 16.15
CA ILE A 223 1.36 -3.59 15.13
C ILE A 223 2.00 -3.15 13.81
N ASP A 224 2.77 -4.00 13.13
CA ASP A 224 3.28 -3.72 11.78
C ASP A 224 2.34 -4.35 10.73
N PRO A 225 1.45 -3.54 10.09
CA PRO A 225 0.56 -4.02 9.04
C PRO A 225 1.21 -4.92 7.98
N ILE A 226 2.44 -4.64 7.56
CA ILE A 226 3.07 -5.40 6.47
C ILE A 226 3.42 -6.81 6.96
N THR A 227 4.08 -6.89 8.12
CA THR A 227 4.52 -8.15 8.70
C THR A 227 3.32 -9.02 9.10
N GLU A 228 2.28 -8.42 9.69
CA GLU A 228 1.06 -9.13 10.07
C GLU A 228 0.27 -9.64 8.85
N ILE A 229 0.18 -8.86 7.76
CA ILE A 229 -0.47 -9.32 6.52
C ILE A 229 0.30 -10.49 5.91
N ILE A 230 1.63 -10.43 5.85
CA ILE A 230 2.46 -11.55 5.37
C ILE A 230 2.19 -12.82 6.20
N SER A 231 2.18 -12.68 7.53
CA SER A 231 1.93 -13.80 8.44
C SER A 231 0.53 -14.38 8.22
N GLU A 232 -0.49 -13.53 8.11
CA GLU A 232 -1.88 -13.97 7.96
C GLU A 232 -2.13 -14.63 6.60
N CYS A 233 -1.63 -14.06 5.50
CA CYS A 233 -1.77 -14.63 4.15
C CYS A 233 -0.97 -15.92 3.93
N SER A 234 -0.04 -16.24 4.84
CA SER A 234 0.67 -17.52 4.83
C SER A 234 -0.20 -18.68 5.34
N ASN A 235 -1.27 -18.39 6.10
CA ASN A 235 -2.22 -19.39 6.58
C ASN A 235 -3.09 -19.92 5.43
N ALA A 236 -3.49 -21.20 5.53
CA ALA A 236 -4.39 -21.82 4.54
C ALA A 236 -5.78 -21.17 4.52
N ASN A 237 -6.29 -20.84 5.72
CA ASN A 237 -7.57 -20.17 5.93
C ASN A 237 -7.32 -18.77 6.51
N PHE A 238 -6.74 -17.88 5.71
CA PHE A 238 -6.46 -16.52 6.14
C PHE A 238 -7.75 -15.74 6.42
N ASN A 239 -7.71 -14.86 7.43
CA ASN A 239 -8.86 -14.06 7.85
C ASN A 239 -8.92 -12.73 7.09
N ILE A 240 -9.82 -12.62 6.11
CA ILE A 240 -10.01 -11.41 5.30
C ILE A 240 -10.34 -10.19 6.18
N GLY A 241 -11.14 -10.35 7.24
CA GLY A 241 -11.46 -9.25 8.16
C GLY A 241 -10.24 -8.73 8.91
N LYS A 242 -9.32 -9.62 9.30
CA LYS A 242 -8.04 -9.24 9.91
C LYS A 242 -7.17 -8.47 8.91
N ILE A 243 -7.11 -8.91 7.65
CA ILE A 243 -6.38 -8.18 6.60
C ILE A 243 -7.01 -6.79 6.38
N ALA A 244 -8.34 -6.70 6.28
CA ALA A 244 -9.05 -5.44 6.15
C ALA A 244 -8.71 -4.45 7.27
N PHE A 245 -8.72 -4.90 8.53
CA PHE A 245 -8.28 -4.11 9.68
C PHE A 245 -6.82 -3.65 9.57
N LEU A 246 -5.91 -4.56 9.20
CA LEU A 246 -4.49 -4.24 9.01
C LEU A 246 -4.27 -3.24 7.87
N LYS A 247 -5.04 -3.35 6.78
CA LYS A 247 -4.97 -2.38 5.68
C LYS A 247 -5.41 -1.00 6.13
N GLU A 248 -6.45 -0.90 6.95
CA GLU A 248 -6.86 0.39 7.50
C GLU A 248 -5.82 0.99 8.45
N LEU A 249 -5.18 0.18 9.29
CA LEU A 249 -4.03 0.61 10.10
C LEU A 249 -2.91 1.16 9.21
N GLY A 250 -2.55 0.43 8.15
CA GLY A 250 -1.51 0.84 7.19
C GLY A 250 -1.85 2.13 6.44
N ARG A 251 -3.10 2.26 5.98
CA ARG A 251 -3.61 3.45 5.28
C ARG A 251 -3.54 4.68 6.18
N ALA A 252 -4.03 4.56 7.41
CA ALA A 252 -4.01 5.62 8.39
C ALA A 252 -2.58 5.97 8.83
N ALA A 253 -1.67 4.99 8.90
CA ALA A 253 -0.26 5.23 9.22
C ALA A 253 0.45 6.07 8.13
N TYR A 254 0.16 5.82 6.85
CA TYR A 254 0.69 6.63 5.75
C TYR A 254 0.12 8.04 5.67
N ASN A 255 -1.10 8.24 6.18
CA ASN A 255 -1.82 9.51 6.20
C ASN A 255 -1.74 10.20 7.56
N ASN A 256 -0.95 9.68 8.49
CA ASN A 256 -0.78 10.27 9.81
C ASN A 256 -0.11 11.65 9.66
N PRO A 257 -0.80 12.75 10.03
CA PRO A 257 -0.26 14.09 9.89
C PRO A 257 0.83 14.41 10.92
N LEU A 258 0.99 13.56 11.95
CA LEU A 258 2.02 13.74 12.97
C LEU A 258 3.38 13.33 12.41
N ASP A 259 4.25 14.32 12.24
CA ASP A 259 5.63 14.09 11.81
C ASP A 259 6.53 13.98 13.05
N TYR A 260 7.14 12.82 13.23
CA TYR A 260 8.09 12.60 14.33
C TYR A 260 9.39 13.41 14.16
N LYS A 261 9.71 13.88 12.94
CA LYS A 261 10.88 14.70 12.63
C LYS A 261 10.63 16.19 12.81
N PHE A 262 9.41 16.66 12.61
CA PHE A 262 9.04 18.09 12.69
C PHE A 262 7.89 18.32 13.66
N LYS A 263 8.19 18.26 14.97
CA LYS A 263 7.19 18.34 16.05
C LYS A 263 6.51 19.69 16.21
N ILE A 264 7.01 20.75 15.58
CA ILE A 264 6.58 22.15 15.81
C ILE A 264 5.07 22.33 15.58
N PHE A 265 4.49 21.61 14.62
CA PHE A 265 3.06 21.71 14.29
C PHE A 265 2.21 20.58 14.90
N ASN A 266 2.84 19.58 15.56
CA ASN A 266 2.11 18.43 16.08
C ASN A 266 1.15 18.84 17.21
N ASP A 267 1.56 19.76 18.08
CA ASP A 267 0.73 20.17 19.22
C ASP A 267 -0.59 20.81 18.78
N GLU A 268 -0.56 21.64 17.74
CA GLU A 268 -1.77 22.25 17.19
C GLU A 268 -2.70 21.18 16.58
N ILE A 269 -2.15 20.25 15.80
CA ILE A 269 -2.89 19.15 15.18
C ILE A 269 -3.52 18.27 16.27
N ILE A 270 -2.73 17.87 17.28
CA ILE A 270 -3.18 17.03 18.40
C ILE A 270 -4.32 17.72 19.16
N ASN A 271 -4.13 18.99 19.54
CA ASN A 271 -5.13 19.73 20.30
C ASN A 271 -6.40 19.98 19.48
N ARG A 272 -6.26 20.26 18.18
CA ARG A 272 -7.41 20.38 17.28
C ARG A 272 -8.19 19.08 17.17
N SER A 273 -7.51 17.94 16.97
CA SER A 273 -8.16 16.64 16.85
C SER A 273 -8.88 16.21 18.13
N LYS A 274 -8.30 16.49 19.31
CA LYS A 274 -8.96 16.25 20.60
C LYS A 274 -10.24 17.08 20.75
N ARG A 275 -10.17 18.39 20.47
CA ARG A 275 -11.35 19.28 20.54
C ARG A 275 -12.47 18.84 19.61
N ILE A 276 -12.14 18.35 18.41
CA ILE A 276 -13.17 17.84 17.48
C ILE A 276 -13.83 16.59 18.06
N ALA A 277 -13.04 15.63 18.57
CA ALA A 277 -13.57 14.41 19.18
C ALA A 277 -14.44 14.70 20.42
N GLU A 278 -14.00 15.61 21.28
CA GLU A 278 -14.74 16.08 22.46
C GLU A 278 -16.05 16.77 22.06
N ALA A 279 -16.01 17.66 21.07
CA ALA A 279 -17.21 18.35 20.59
C ALA A 279 -18.25 17.37 20.04
N GLU A 280 -17.81 16.34 19.31
CA GLU A 280 -18.70 15.32 18.75
C GLU A 280 -19.44 14.56 19.85
N VAL A 281 -18.74 14.10 20.89
CA VAL A 281 -19.35 13.38 22.02
C VAL A 281 -20.25 14.30 22.88
N HIS A 282 -19.90 15.58 23.04
CA HIS A 282 -20.68 16.50 23.88
C HIS A 282 -21.91 17.10 23.18
N LEU A 283 -22.07 16.92 21.86
CA LEU A 283 -23.25 17.38 21.11
C LEU A 283 -24.38 16.34 21.16
N GLU A 284 -24.91 16.07 22.37
CA GLU A 284 -25.92 15.04 22.66
C GLU A 284 -27.18 15.10 21.78
N LYS A 285 -27.54 16.27 21.22
CA LYS A 285 -28.74 16.44 20.40
C LYS A 285 -28.56 16.11 18.92
N TYR A 286 -27.33 15.98 18.43
CA TYR A 286 -27.04 15.94 16.99
C TYR A 286 -25.97 14.94 16.57
N SER A 287 -25.20 14.38 17.52
CA SER A 287 -24.18 13.39 17.22
C SER A 287 -24.52 12.05 17.86
N GLN A 288 -24.31 10.99 17.08
CA GLN A 288 -24.32 9.60 17.54
C GLN A 288 -23.01 9.20 18.23
N ALA A 289 -22.10 10.14 18.49
CA ALA A 289 -20.82 9.88 19.14
C ALA A 289 -21.01 9.54 20.63
N ASP A 290 -20.29 8.52 21.13
CA ASP A 290 -20.41 8.02 22.51
C ASP A 290 -19.08 8.13 23.28
N ARG A 291 -18.02 7.43 22.85
CA ARG A 291 -16.76 7.34 23.61
C ARG A 291 -15.56 7.81 22.81
N ILE A 292 -14.54 8.28 23.53
CA ILE A 292 -13.25 8.66 22.96
C ILE A 292 -12.18 7.69 23.46
N TYR A 293 -11.43 7.11 22.53
CA TYR A 293 -10.30 6.22 22.75
C TYR A 293 -8.98 6.85 22.29
N SER A 294 -7.86 6.31 22.78
CA SER A 294 -6.55 6.54 22.18
C SER A 294 -6.46 5.79 20.86
N CYS A 295 -6.12 6.50 19.78
CA CYS A 295 -6.02 5.91 18.46
C CYS A 295 -4.86 4.90 18.37
N PRO A 296 -5.07 3.68 17.84
CA PRO A 296 -4.01 2.68 17.70
C PRO A 296 -2.93 3.10 16.69
N VAL A 297 -3.22 4.08 15.82
CA VAL A 297 -2.28 4.54 14.79
C VAL A 297 -1.44 5.70 15.28
N CYS A 298 -2.09 6.81 15.67
CA CYS A 298 -1.39 8.06 16.02
C CYS A 298 -1.25 8.31 17.53
N GLY A 299 -1.90 7.51 18.39
CA GLY A 299 -1.84 7.65 19.85
C GLY A 299 -2.66 8.80 20.43
N VAL A 300 -3.26 9.65 19.58
CA VAL A 300 -4.09 10.77 20.04
C VAL A 300 -5.44 10.26 20.54
N ASN A 301 -5.91 10.82 21.67
CA ASN A 301 -7.25 10.61 22.21
C ASN A 301 -8.29 11.35 21.35
N SER A 302 -8.49 10.86 20.13
CA SER A 302 -9.42 11.43 19.16
C SER A 302 -10.09 10.35 18.31
N LEU A 303 -10.05 9.10 18.76
CA LEU A 303 -10.77 7.99 18.14
C LEU A 303 -12.14 7.91 18.78
N THR A 304 -13.16 8.40 18.08
CA THR A 304 -14.53 8.47 18.58
C THR A 304 -15.31 7.26 18.12
N SER A 305 -16.06 6.61 19.02
CA SER A 305 -17.07 5.61 18.66
C SER A 305 -18.43 6.24 18.46
N TYR A 306 -19.20 5.64 17.56
CA TYR A 306 -20.57 6.00 17.25
C TYR A 306 -21.47 4.83 17.57
N ILE A 307 -22.63 5.19 18.13
CA ILE A 307 -23.70 4.27 18.49
C ILE A 307 -24.87 4.47 17.54
N ASP A 308 -25.60 3.40 17.30
CA ASP A 308 -26.89 3.44 16.66
C ASP A 308 -27.86 2.66 17.54
N SER A 309 -29.10 3.10 17.54
CA SER A 309 -30.11 2.48 18.36
C SER A 309 -31.27 2.01 17.52
N ASP A 310 -31.74 0.82 17.84
CA ASP A 310 -32.87 0.20 17.17
C ASP A 310 -33.73 -0.50 18.23
N GLY A 311 -34.95 -0.86 17.86
CA GLY A 311 -35.89 -1.43 18.80
C GLY A 311 -37.14 -2.00 18.13
N ASP A 312 -37.78 -2.93 18.82
CA ASP A 312 -39.05 -3.48 18.36
C ASP A 312 -40.16 -2.46 18.64
N MET A 313 -40.67 -1.84 17.57
CA MET A 313 -41.77 -0.87 17.65
C MET A 313 -43.11 -1.58 17.53
N GLU A 314 -43.96 -1.41 18.53
CA GLU A 314 -45.34 -1.88 18.59
C GLU A 314 -46.25 -1.07 17.64
N GLU A 315 -47.45 -1.59 17.36
CA GLU A 315 -48.42 -0.94 16.46
C GLU A 315 -48.87 0.45 16.94
N ASP A 316 -48.76 0.74 18.25
CA ASP A 316 -49.07 2.04 18.85
C ASP A 316 -47.90 3.05 18.79
N GLY A 317 -46.76 2.65 18.20
CA GLY A 317 -45.55 3.45 18.10
C GLY A 317 -44.68 3.46 19.36
N THR A 318 -45.01 2.66 20.39
CA THR A 318 -44.13 2.45 21.54
C THR A 318 -43.09 1.37 21.24
N TYR A 319 -41.95 1.41 21.94
CA TYR A 319 -40.91 0.39 21.81
C TYR A 319 -41.08 -0.65 22.93
N SER A 320 -41.20 -1.93 22.58
CA SER A 320 -41.22 -3.04 23.54
C SER A 320 -39.83 -3.50 23.95
N SER A 321 -38.85 -3.27 23.08
CA SER A 321 -37.43 -3.46 23.34
C SER A 321 -36.64 -2.35 22.64
N TYR A 322 -35.49 -1.97 23.21
CA TYR A 322 -34.60 -0.97 22.62
C TYR A 322 -33.17 -1.37 22.97
N TRP A 323 -32.29 -1.36 21.97
CA TRP A 323 -30.87 -1.65 22.15
C TRP A 323 -30.04 -0.58 21.46
N THR A 324 -28.89 -0.27 22.06
CA THR A 324 -27.95 0.70 21.51
C THR A 324 -26.62 0.02 21.31
N CYS A 325 -26.15 -0.05 20.06
CA CYS A 325 -24.91 -0.74 19.70
C CYS A 325 -23.90 0.21 19.06
N SER A 326 -22.63 0.06 19.41
CA SER A 326 -21.56 0.75 18.69
C SER A 326 -21.26 0.07 17.36
N TRP A 327 -21.26 0.86 16.28
CA TRP A 327 -21.16 0.34 14.91
C TRP A 327 -20.02 0.94 14.08
N TYR A 328 -19.41 2.04 14.54
CA TYR A 328 -18.36 2.73 13.78
C TYR A 328 -17.41 3.47 14.71
N ILE A 329 -16.14 3.52 14.34
CA ILE A 329 -15.14 4.37 15.01
C ILE A 329 -14.36 5.18 13.99
N LYS A 330 -13.98 6.40 14.37
CA LYS A 330 -13.19 7.31 13.53
C LYS A 330 -12.19 8.12 14.33
N CYS A 331 -10.95 8.16 13.85
CA CYS A 331 -9.92 9.03 14.39
C CYS A 331 -9.89 10.37 13.65
N TYR A 332 -10.11 11.45 14.39
CA TYR A 332 -10.04 12.82 13.88
C TYR A 332 -8.62 13.38 13.69
N CYS A 333 -7.58 12.57 13.95
CA CYS A 333 -6.18 12.92 13.71
C CYS A 333 -5.65 12.26 12.44
N CYS A 334 -5.49 10.94 12.44
CA CYS A 334 -4.87 10.21 11.31
C CYS A 334 -5.87 9.60 10.33
N SER A 335 -7.16 9.93 10.45
CA SER A 335 -8.27 9.42 9.63
C SER A 335 -8.59 7.93 9.76
N PHE A 336 -8.01 7.21 10.72
CA PHE A 336 -8.30 5.77 10.95
C PHE A 336 -9.80 5.56 11.18
N GLU A 337 -10.43 4.65 10.44
CA GLU A 337 -11.86 4.37 10.54
C GLU A 337 -12.21 2.91 10.26
N ILE A 338 -13.00 2.28 11.12
CA ILE A 338 -13.54 0.92 10.89
C ILE A 338 -14.99 0.85 11.37
N SER A 339 -15.75 -0.11 10.84
CA SER A 339 -17.13 -0.41 11.27
C SER A 339 -17.23 -1.80 11.92
N SER A 340 -18.37 -2.05 12.57
CA SER A 340 -18.74 -3.34 13.19
C SER A 340 -18.89 -4.50 12.20
N GLU A 341 -18.79 -4.25 10.90
CA GLU A 341 -18.63 -5.29 9.88
C GLU A 341 -17.31 -6.06 10.04
N LEU A 342 -16.32 -5.44 10.66
CA LEU A 342 -15.11 -6.12 11.11
C LEU A 342 -15.29 -6.57 12.55
N LYS A 343 -14.68 -7.71 12.89
CA LYS A 343 -14.65 -8.18 14.29
C LYS A 343 -13.89 -7.19 15.16
N ASN A 344 -14.06 -7.33 16.46
CA ASN A 344 -13.31 -6.53 17.40
C ASN A 344 -11.81 -6.87 17.27
N PRO A 345 -10.87 -5.90 17.38
CA PRO A 345 -9.45 -6.22 17.23
C PRO A 345 -8.93 -7.28 18.21
N LYS A 346 -9.55 -7.42 19.39
CA LYS A 346 -9.26 -8.51 20.33
C LYS A 346 -9.51 -9.90 19.74
N ASP A 347 -10.52 -10.04 18.88
CA ASP A 347 -10.85 -11.29 18.19
C ASP A 347 -9.79 -11.67 17.14
N TYR A 348 -8.98 -10.69 16.71
CA TYR A 348 -7.81 -10.91 15.87
C TYR A 348 -6.51 -11.15 16.68
N GLY A 349 -6.59 -11.15 18.01
CA GLY A 349 -5.46 -11.35 18.91
C GLY A 349 -4.72 -10.08 19.30
N TYR A 350 -5.27 -8.89 19.04
CA TYR A 350 -4.64 -7.62 19.38
C TYR A 350 -5.09 -7.09 20.74
N ASN A 351 -4.15 -6.56 21.52
CA ASN A 351 -4.45 -5.89 22.79
C ASN A 351 -4.88 -4.44 22.54
N LEU A 352 -6.09 -4.27 22.00
CA LEU A 352 -6.73 -2.97 21.77
C LEU A 352 -8.06 -2.88 22.53
N PRO A 353 -8.61 -1.67 22.74
CA PRO A 353 -9.91 -1.51 23.38
C PRO A 353 -11.01 -2.28 22.65
N ASP A 354 -12.07 -2.58 23.40
CA ASP A 354 -13.29 -3.13 22.85
C ASP A 354 -14.09 -2.01 22.20
N TYR A 355 -14.19 -2.03 20.87
CA TYR A 355 -14.89 -1.00 20.11
C TYR A 355 -16.37 -1.32 19.88
N TRP A 356 -16.77 -2.59 19.92
CA TRP A 356 -18.11 -3.06 19.54
C TRP A 356 -18.84 -3.60 20.76
N TYR A 357 -19.82 -2.85 21.25
CA TYR A 357 -20.63 -3.19 22.43
C TYR A 357 -22.10 -2.84 22.17
N CYS A 358 -23.00 -3.54 22.84
CA CYS A 358 -24.42 -3.22 22.90
C CYS A 358 -24.84 -3.02 24.36
N LEU A 359 -25.69 -2.03 24.62
CA LEU A 359 -26.21 -1.65 25.94
C LEU A 359 -27.68 -2.00 26.09
#